data_AF-A0A1E4R6D3-F1
#
_entry.id   AF-A0A1E4R6D3-F1
#
_cell.length_a   1.000
_cell.length_b   1.000
_cell.length_c   1.000
_cell.angle_alpha   90.00
_cell.angle_beta   90.00
_cell.angle_gamma   90.00
#
_symmetry.space_group_name_H-M   'P 1'
#
loop_
_entity.id
_entity.type
_entity.pdbx_description
1 polymer ?
#
loop_
_entity_poly.entity_id
_entity_poly.type
_entity_poly.pdbx_seq_one_letter_code
_entity_poly.pdbx_strand_id
1 'polypeptide(L)' 'MGMMIGIMTGAIIGVVLLFISFILFWIGKRKQEEHRYAIWVMVAGLLALITSGSNALNYFL' A
#
# COMPACT_ATOMS: atom_id res chain seq x y z
N MET A 1 -14.55 -0.12 17.94
CA MET A 1 -13.33 0.71 18.07
C MET A 1 -12.11 0.06 17.43
N GLY A 2 -11.62 -1.10 17.91
CA GLY A 2 -10.37 -1.71 17.38
C GLY A 2 -10.38 -2.04 15.88
N MET A 3 -11.48 -2.57 15.35
CA MET A 3 -11.60 -2.92 13.93
C MET A 3 -11.61 -1.69 13.00
N MET A 4 -12.28 -0.60 13.41
CA MET A 4 -12.23 0.69 12.69
C MET A 4 -10.81 1.27 12.64
N ILE A 5 -10.07 1.19 13.75
CA ILE A 5 -8.67 1.65 13.79
C ILE A 5 -7.80 0.80 12.86
N GLY A 6 -8.01 -0.52 12.83
CA GLY A 6 -7.31 -1.42 11.90
C GLY A 6 -7.56 -1.08 10.43
N ILE A 7 -8.82 -0.78 10.06
CA ILE A 7 -9.19 -0.34 8.71
C ILE A 7 -8.52 1.01 8.37
N MET A 8 -8.63 2.03 9.23
CA MET A 8 -8.02 3.32 8.95
C MET A 8 -6.48 3.22 8.84
N THR A 9 -5.86 2.47 9.74
CA THR A 9 -4.41 2.28 9.75
C THR A 9 -3.94 1.51 8.51
N GLY A 10 -4.65 0.44 8.14
CA GLY A 10 -4.35 -0.36 6.95
C GLY A 10 -4.50 0.46 5.65
N ALA A 11 -5.54 1.28 5.56
CA ALA A 11 -5.75 2.17 4.43
C ALA A 11 -4.62 3.23 4.31
N ILE A 12 -4.28 3.90 5.42
CA ILE A 12 -3.23 4.92 5.44
C ILE A 12 -1.87 4.31 5.07
N ILE A 13 -1.49 3.19 5.69
CA ILE A 13 -0.24 2.49 5.39
C ILE A 13 -0.20 2.05 3.92
N GLY A 14 -1.30 1.50 3.42
CA GLY A 14 -1.42 1.09 2.02
C GLY A 14 -1.17 2.23 1.03
N VAL A 15 -1.81 3.38 1.25
CA VAL A 15 -1.61 4.57 0.40
C VAL A 15 -0.18 5.10 0.47
N VAL A 16 0.40 5.19 1.68
CA VAL A 16 1.78 5.66 1.88
C VAL A 16 2.78 4.77 1.14
N LEU A 17 2.63 3.44 1.25
CA LEU A 17 3.51 2.49 0.56
C LEU A 17 3.39 2.60 -0.97
N LEU A 18 2.19 2.77 -1.51
CA LEU A 18 2.02 3.00 -2.94
C LEU A 18 2.68 4.30 -3.39
N PHE A 19 2.61 5.37 -2.59
CA PHE A 19 3.30 6.63 -2.88
C PHE A 19 4.83 6.46 -2.91
N ILE A 20 5.39 5.74 -1.91
CA ILE A 20 6.82 5.45 -1.86
C ILE A 20 7.25 4.62 -3.07
N SER A 21 6.48 3.58 -3.42
CA SER A 21 6.74 2.76 -4.60
C SER A 21 6.70 3.59 -5.88
N PHE A 22 5.73 4.49 -6.03
CA PHE A 22 5.61 5.37 -7.18
C PHE A 22 6.83 6.28 -7.33
N ILE A 23 7.31 6.88 -6.23
CA ILE A 23 8.52 7.72 -6.22
C ILE A 23 9.75 6.89 -6.60
N LEU A 24 9.90 5.68 -6.04
CA LEU A 24 11.00 4.78 -6.37
C LEU A 24 10.98 4.37 -7.85
N PHE A 25 9.80 4.11 -8.41
CA PHE A 25 9.65 3.77 -9.82
C PHE A 25 10.01 4.96 -10.72
N TRP A 26 9.64 6.18 -10.31
CA TRP A 26 10.01 7.41 -11.02
C TRP A 26 11.53 7.63 -11.03
N ILE A 27 12.19 7.42 -9.90
CA ILE A 27 13.65 7.52 -9.77
C ILE A 27 14.35 6.43 -10.59
N GLY A 28 13.88 5.17 -10.50
CA GLY A 28 14.45 4.04 -11.24
C GLY A 28 14.36 4.24 -12.75
N LYS A 29 13.22 4.74 -13.24
CA LYS A 29 13.03 5.10 -14.65
C LYS A 29 14.04 6.15 -15.13
N ARG A 30 14.44 7.09 -14.28
CA ARG A 30 15.45 8.12 -14.61
C ARG A 30 16.87 7.58 -14.61
N LYS A 31 17.16 6.53 -13.82
CA LYS A 31 18.49 5.94 -13.70
C LYS A 31 18.70 4.66 -14.52
N GLN A 32 17.67 4.15 -15.20
CA GLN A 32 17.66 2.83 -15.88
C GLN A 32 18.07 1.67 -14.95
N GLU A 33 17.84 1.82 -13.65
CA GLU A 33 18.06 0.77 -12.67
C GLU A 33 16.72 0.15 -12.25
N GLU A 34 16.61 -1.18 -12.36
CA GLU A 34 15.46 -1.89 -11.84
C GLU A 34 15.53 -1.94 -10.31
N HIS A 35 14.76 -1.07 -9.67
CA HIS A 35 14.56 -1.13 -8.22
C HIS A 35 13.58 -2.25 -7.87
N ARG A 36 14.10 -3.48 -7.77
CA ARG A 36 13.33 -4.67 -7.33
C ARG A 36 12.54 -4.40 -6.05
N TYR A 37 13.09 -3.60 -5.14
CA TYR A 37 12.43 -3.14 -3.91
C TYR A 37 11.17 -2.31 -4.16
N ALA A 38 11.10 -1.51 -5.22
CA ALA A 38 9.92 -0.71 -5.54
C ALA A 38 8.70 -1.60 -5.81
N ILE A 39 8.91 -2.74 -6.50
CA ILE A 39 7.86 -3.72 -6.78
C ILE A 39 7.39 -4.36 -5.47
N TRP A 40 8.31 -4.77 -4.60
CA TRP A 40 7.95 -5.34 -3.28
C TRP A 40 7.15 -4.35 -2.41
N VAL A 41 7.56 -3.08 -2.39
CA VAL A 41 6.84 -2.01 -1.68
C VAL A 41 5.45 -1.77 -2.29
N MET A 42 5.32 -1.88 -3.62
CA MET A 42 4.03 -1.78 -4.32
C MET A 42 3.08 -2.89 -3.88
N VAL A 43 3.57 -4.13 -3.90
CA VAL A 43 2.79 -5.32 -3.53
C VAL A 43 2.36 -5.26 -2.07
N ALA A 44 3.26 -4.84 -1.16
CA ALA A 44 2.93 -4.65 0.24
C ALA A 44 1.83 -3.60 0.45
N GLY A 45 1.90 -2.46 -0.26
CA GLY A 45 0.87 -1.42 -0.23
C GLY A 45 -0.49 -1.92 -0.73
N LEU A 46 -0.50 -2.66 -1.85
CA LEU A 46 -1.70 -3.29 -2.40
C LEU A 46 -2.34 -4.28 -1.43
N LEU A 47 -1.54 -5.16 -0.81
CA LEU A 47 -2.04 -6.13 0.17
C LEU A 47 -2.63 -5.46 1.41
N ALA A 48 -2.02 -4.37 1.88
CA ALA A 48 -2.55 -3.58 2.99
C ALA A 48 -3.92 -2.97 2.66
N LEU A 49 -4.07 -2.43 1.44
CA LEU A 49 -5.36 -1.90 0.96
C LEU A 49 -6.42 -2.98 0.80
N ILE A 50 -6.07 -4.14 0.24
CA ILE A 50 -7.00 -5.26 0.08
C ILE A 50 -7.47 -5.76 1.45
N THR A 51 -6.54 -5.98 2.38
CA THR A 51 -6.86 -6.45 3.73
C THR A 51 -7.77 -5.44 4.45
N SER A 52 -7.42 -4.15 4.37
CA SER A 52 -8.23 -3.08 4.93
C SER A 52 -9.61 -2.98 4.29
N GLY A 53 -9.69 -3.10 2.96
CA GLY A 53 -10.94 -3.04 2.20
C GLY A 53 -11.86 -4.21 2.51
N SER A 54 -11.32 -5.43 2.59
CA SER A 54 -12.06 -6.62 3.03
C SER A 54 -12.60 -6.46 4.45
N ASN A 55 -11.79 -5.92 5.37
CA ASN A 55 -12.22 -5.66 6.73
C ASN A 55 -13.29 -4.55 6.78
N ALA A 56 -13.19 -3.53 5.93
CA ALA A 56 -14.20 -2.48 5.82
C ALA A 56 -15.52 -3.03 5.28
N LEU A 57 -15.47 -3.84 4.22
CA LEU A 57 -16.66 -4.50 3.67
C LEU A 57 -17.34 -5.37 4.72
N ASN A 58 -16.58 -6.19 5.46
CA ASN A 58 -17.12 -7.01 6.56
C ASN A 58 -17.66 -6.17 7.72
N TYR A 59 -17.11 -4.98 7.96
CA TYR A 59 -17.59 -4.09 9.00
C TYR A 59 -18.92 -3.38 8.64
N PHE A 60 -19.16 -3.12 7.35
CA PHE A 60 -20.30 -2.33 6.87
C PHE A 60 -21.45 -3.15 6.26
N LEU A 61 -21.18 -4.38 5.77
CA LEU A 61 -22.19 -5.34 5.26
C LEU A 61 -22.55 -6.35 6.36
#